data_AF-A0A8T3U8B2-F1
#
_entry.id   AF-A0A8T3U8B2-F1
#
_cell.length_a   1.000
_cell.length_b   1.000
_cell.length_c   1.000
_cell.angle_alpha   90.00
_cell.angle_beta   90.00
_cell.angle_gamma   90.00
#
_symmetry.space_group_name_H-M   'P 1'
#
loop_
_entity.id
_entity.type
_entity.pdbx_description
1 polymer ?
#
loop_
_entity_poly.entity_id
_entity_poly.type
_entity_poly.pdbx_seq_one_letter_code
_entity_poly.pdbx_strand_id
1 'polypeptide(L)'
;MFGKKNQKKKEVQKRKKNENISKNVKEKNYRYGLLAFLTYLVGIILLANLFKIQVIDGKDYREKATSRLVKEVKVEPVRGNIMDRTGTVYAKTDLTYNVYIYKGKKSNEELNEMGKIVIDILNKNEEKYLNYLPITKDLTKFTEKSEKVFENWKKKHNIPEKAGPLEAFNVLKIKYEINEKDNNIAYNILVFRELMESGEKKEVYGNIISENVKRSTAISLEEHSDKIKGLYVITNSNRTYLRGSEAAHIIGYTSRINKKEYEEKKNKGYKNDDIIGKTGIEKTFEGLLKGETGIKQIEVGVEGNVLGEYTVKEAKAGSNIVLTIDSKIQAVTENALREVVEKMKNGGFRKSI
;
A
#
# COMPACT_ATOMS: atom_id res chain seq x y z
N MET A 1 -72.87 41.07 -64.41
CA MET A 1 -73.13 41.09 -62.95
C MET A 1 -72.26 40.07 -62.14
N PHE A 2 -71.02 39.76 -62.56
CA PHE A 2 -70.20 38.70 -61.92
C PHE A 2 -68.93 39.18 -61.18
N GLY A 3 -68.54 40.46 -61.26
CA GLY A 3 -67.29 40.97 -60.65
C GLY A 3 -67.37 41.32 -59.15
N LYS A 4 -68.51 41.86 -58.66
CA LYS A 4 -68.61 42.38 -57.28
C LYS A 4 -68.77 41.31 -56.18
N LYS A 5 -69.33 40.13 -56.49
CA LYS A 5 -69.45 39.02 -55.51
C LYS A 5 -68.11 38.35 -55.21
N ASN A 6 -67.18 38.30 -56.18
CA ASN A 6 -65.86 37.70 -56.00
C ASN A 6 -64.89 38.57 -55.18
N GLN A 7 -65.02 39.90 -55.23
CA GLN A 7 -64.21 40.81 -54.41
C GLN A 7 -64.60 40.74 -52.91
N LYS A 8 -65.90 40.76 -52.58
CA LYS A 8 -66.36 40.65 -51.18
C LYS A 8 -65.99 39.30 -50.53
N LYS A 9 -66.07 38.18 -51.27
CA LYS A 9 -65.62 36.86 -50.76
C LYS A 9 -64.10 36.83 -50.50
N LYS A 10 -63.29 37.44 -51.37
CA LYS A 10 -61.83 37.54 -51.20
C LYS A 10 -61.45 38.40 -49.99
N GLU A 11 -62.13 39.52 -49.74
CA GLU A 11 -61.87 40.36 -48.56
C GLU A 11 -62.23 39.70 -47.23
N VAL A 12 -63.37 39.00 -47.17
CA VAL A 12 -63.77 38.26 -45.95
C VAL A 12 -62.83 37.09 -45.66
N GLN A 13 -62.37 36.38 -46.70
CA GLN A 13 -61.34 35.34 -46.54
C GLN A 13 -59.99 35.93 -46.10
N LYS A 14 -59.60 37.10 -46.62
CA LYS A 14 -58.35 37.79 -46.23
C LYS A 14 -58.39 38.28 -44.78
N ARG A 15 -59.54 38.80 -44.31
CA ARG A 15 -59.74 39.19 -42.90
C ARG A 15 -59.71 37.99 -41.94
N LYS A 16 -60.44 36.91 -42.24
CA LYS A 16 -60.40 35.67 -41.43
C LYS A 16 -59.02 35.02 -41.41
N LYS A 17 -58.27 35.08 -42.53
CA LYS A 17 -56.88 34.59 -42.60
C LYS A 17 -55.96 35.46 -41.72
N ASN A 18 -56.10 36.78 -41.74
CA ASN A 18 -55.30 37.68 -40.92
C ASN A 18 -55.62 37.57 -39.41
N GLU A 19 -56.88 37.34 -39.02
CA GLU A 19 -57.27 37.07 -37.63
C GLU A 19 -56.75 35.71 -37.14
N ASN A 20 -56.79 34.67 -37.98
CA ASN A 20 -56.19 33.37 -37.64
C ASN A 20 -54.66 33.42 -37.58
N ILE A 21 -54.02 34.25 -38.40
CA ILE A 21 -52.57 34.51 -38.34
C ILE A 21 -52.23 35.28 -37.04
N SER A 22 -53.00 36.30 -36.67
CA SER A 22 -52.73 37.07 -35.43
C SER A 22 -52.97 36.25 -34.15
N LYS A 23 -54.01 35.40 -34.13
CA LYS A 23 -54.25 34.43 -33.04
C LYS A 23 -53.15 33.39 -32.95
N ASN A 24 -52.72 32.81 -34.08
CA ASN A 24 -51.58 31.87 -34.09
C ASN A 24 -50.28 32.53 -33.64
N VAL A 25 -50.01 33.77 -34.04
CA VAL A 25 -48.81 34.51 -33.60
C VAL A 25 -48.86 34.80 -32.10
N LYS A 26 -50.03 35.18 -31.55
CA LYS A 26 -50.21 35.33 -30.09
C LYS A 26 -50.02 34.00 -29.35
N GLU A 27 -50.66 32.92 -29.78
CA GLU A 27 -50.49 31.60 -29.13
C GLU A 27 -49.05 31.07 -29.22
N LYS A 28 -48.37 31.29 -30.34
CA LYS A 28 -46.95 30.92 -30.49
C LYS A 28 -46.08 31.73 -29.52
N ASN A 29 -46.32 33.04 -29.39
CA ASN A 29 -45.61 33.90 -28.45
C ASN A 29 -45.88 33.51 -26.98
N TYR A 30 -47.10 33.07 -26.64
CA TYR A 30 -47.40 32.53 -25.31
C TYR A 30 -46.66 31.20 -25.04
N ARG A 31 -46.56 30.31 -26.03
CA ARG A 31 -45.81 29.04 -25.90
C ARG A 31 -44.31 29.29 -25.74
N TYR A 32 -43.73 30.21 -26.51
CA TYR A 32 -42.33 30.61 -26.34
C TYR A 32 -42.09 31.28 -24.99
N GLY A 33 -43.03 32.12 -24.52
CA GLY A 33 -42.97 32.72 -23.19
C GLY A 33 -43.03 31.68 -22.06
N LEU A 34 -43.91 30.68 -22.19
CA LEU A 34 -44.02 29.58 -21.22
C LEU A 34 -42.76 28.72 -21.19
N LEU A 35 -42.20 28.38 -22.36
CA LEU A 35 -40.94 27.64 -22.47
C LEU A 35 -39.78 28.43 -21.87
N ALA A 36 -39.66 29.72 -22.20
CA ALA A 36 -38.64 30.60 -21.64
C ALA A 36 -38.76 30.69 -20.11
N PHE A 37 -39.98 30.84 -19.59
CA PHE A 37 -40.24 30.85 -18.16
C PHE A 37 -39.83 29.54 -17.48
N LEU A 38 -40.22 28.39 -18.03
CA LEU A 38 -39.82 27.08 -17.51
C LEU A 38 -38.30 26.89 -17.52
N THR A 39 -37.62 27.29 -18.59
CA THR A 39 -36.16 27.22 -18.66
C THR A 39 -35.49 28.10 -17.61
N TYR A 40 -36.03 29.30 -17.36
CA TYR A 40 -35.51 30.21 -16.35
C TYR A 40 -35.77 29.68 -14.93
N LEU A 41 -36.94 29.09 -14.70
CA LEU A 41 -37.31 28.45 -13.44
C LEU A 41 -36.36 27.28 -13.12
N VAL A 42 -36.09 26.40 -14.08
CA VAL A 42 -35.12 25.31 -13.92
C VAL A 42 -33.72 25.87 -13.68
N GLY A 43 -33.33 26.94 -14.40
CA GLY A 43 -32.07 27.64 -14.17
C GLY A 43 -31.94 28.19 -12.75
N ILE A 44 -32.99 28.81 -12.22
CA ILE A 44 -33.02 29.29 -10.83
C ILE A 44 -32.91 28.13 -9.84
N ILE A 45 -33.62 27.02 -10.07
CA ILE A 45 -33.53 25.83 -9.21
C ILE A 45 -32.11 25.26 -9.20
N LEU A 46 -31.46 25.17 -10.37
CA LEU A 46 -30.07 24.72 -10.48
C LEU A 46 -29.10 25.68 -9.78
N LEU A 47 -29.30 27.00 -9.91
CA LEU A 47 -28.50 28.00 -9.23
C LEU A 47 -28.68 27.96 -7.71
N ALA A 48 -29.91 27.78 -7.22
CA ALA A 48 -30.19 27.61 -5.81
C ALA A 48 -29.56 26.33 -5.26
N ASN A 49 -29.61 25.24 -6.02
CA ASN A 49 -28.97 23.99 -5.65
C ASN A 49 -27.44 24.10 -5.66
N LEU A 50 -26.86 24.82 -6.63
CA LEU A 50 -25.44 25.12 -6.69
C LEU A 50 -25.00 25.99 -5.50
N PHE A 51 -25.79 27.02 -5.16
CA PHE A 51 -25.56 27.89 -4.01
C PHE A 51 -25.62 27.10 -2.71
N LYS A 52 -26.58 26.17 -2.57
CA LYS A 52 -26.64 25.25 -1.42
C LYS A 52 -25.34 24.45 -1.29
N ILE A 53 -24.88 23.82 -2.37
CA ILE A 53 -23.65 23.01 -2.36
C ILE A 53 -22.40 23.85 -2.08
N GLN A 54 -22.31 25.07 -2.64
CA GLN A 54 -21.10 25.90 -2.56
C GLN A 54 -21.02 26.80 -1.33
N VAL A 55 -22.15 27.28 -0.80
CA VAL A 55 -22.17 28.30 0.27
C VAL A 55 -22.68 27.73 1.57
N ILE A 56 -23.77 26.95 1.53
CA ILE A 56 -24.37 26.35 2.75
C ILE A 56 -23.57 25.14 3.19
N ASP A 57 -23.42 24.16 2.30
CA ASP A 57 -22.68 22.92 2.57
C ASP A 57 -21.20 23.03 2.13
N GLY A 58 -20.79 24.18 1.60
CA GLY A 58 -19.48 24.35 0.98
C GLY A 58 -18.31 24.13 1.93
N LYS A 59 -18.42 24.56 3.19
CA LYS A 59 -17.38 24.27 4.19
C LYS A 59 -17.26 22.78 4.47
N ASP A 60 -18.38 22.09 4.59
CA ASP A 60 -18.47 20.67 4.93
C ASP A 60 -18.04 19.77 3.75
N TYR A 61 -18.45 20.10 2.52
CA TYR A 61 -17.96 19.43 1.30
C TYR A 61 -16.51 19.77 0.99
N ARG A 62 -16.05 20.99 1.28
CA ARG A 62 -14.63 21.35 1.13
C ARG A 62 -13.79 20.64 2.18
N GLU A 63 -14.24 20.51 3.43
CA GLU A 63 -13.58 19.62 4.40
C GLU A 63 -13.57 18.18 3.90
N LYS A 64 -14.71 17.61 3.49
CA LYS A 64 -14.79 16.23 2.96
C LYS A 64 -13.93 15.99 1.71
N ALA A 65 -13.81 16.98 0.82
CA ALA A 65 -13.03 16.89 -0.42
C ALA A 65 -11.53 17.19 -0.21
N THR A 66 -11.19 18.08 0.72
CA THR A 66 -9.78 18.39 1.04
C THR A 66 -9.19 17.34 1.97
N SER A 67 -10.02 16.53 2.64
CA SER A 67 -9.57 15.65 3.72
C SER A 67 -9.29 14.21 3.36
N ARG A 68 -9.56 13.76 2.12
CA ARG A 68 -9.44 12.34 1.75
C ARG A 68 -8.36 12.14 0.71
N LEU A 69 -7.33 11.39 1.09
CA LEU A 69 -6.34 10.84 0.17
C LEU A 69 -6.77 9.43 -0.19
N VAL A 70 -7.15 9.22 -1.46
CA VAL A 70 -7.40 7.87 -1.99
C VAL A 70 -6.07 7.29 -2.44
N LYS A 71 -5.74 6.11 -1.94
CA LYS A 71 -4.48 5.43 -2.26
C LYS A 71 -4.72 3.99 -2.67
N GLU A 72 -4.10 3.58 -3.78
CA GLU A 72 -4.12 2.19 -4.21
C GLU A 72 -2.94 1.42 -3.61
N VAL A 73 -3.29 0.34 -2.91
CA VAL A 73 -2.39 -0.61 -2.28
C VAL A 73 -2.39 -1.89 -3.08
N LYS A 74 -1.20 -2.38 -3.43
CA LYS A 74 -1.09 -3.71 -4.04
C LYS A 74 -1.09 -4.78 -2.95
N VAL A 75 -1.85 -5.83 -3.18
CA VAL A 75 -1.84 -7.04 -2.37
C VAL A 75 -1.12 -8.13 -3.15
N GLU A 76 0.02 -8.58 -2.62
CA GLU A 76 0.77 -9.66 -3.24
C GLU A 76 -0.02 -10.98 -3.13
N PRO A 77 -0.18 -11.73 -4.23
CA PRO A 77 -0.82 -13.03 -4.19
C PRO A 77 0.08 -14.07 -3.55
N VAL A 78 -0.52 -15.14 -3.04
CA VAL A 78 0.24 -16.30 -2.56
C VAL A 78 0.79 -17.07 -3.75
N ARG A 79 2.12 -17.12 -3.88
CA ARG A 79 2.80 -17.89 -4.92
C ARG A 79 2.58 -19.40 -4.70
N GLY A 80 2.36 -20.15 -5.78
CA GLY A 80 2.10 -21.59 -5.70
C GLY A 80 3.28 -22.40 -5.17
N ASN A 81 3.01 -23.50 -4.46
CA ASN A 81 4.04 -24.38 -3.90
C ASN A 81 4.68 -25.24 -5.00
N ILE A 82 5.96 -25.58 -4.82
CA ILE A 82 6.67 -26.56 -5.66
C ILE A 82 6.87 -27.83 -4.83
N MET A 83 6.39 -28.95 -5.36
CA MET A 83 6.49 -30.26 -4.73
C MET A 83 6.94 -31.34 -5.72
N ASP A 84 7.46 -32.44 -5.19
CA ASP A 84 7.86 -33.61 -5.95
C ASP A 84 6.64 -34.52 -6.26
N ARG A 85 6.87 -35.64 -6.95
CA ARG A 85 5.79 -36.60 -7.29
C ARG A 85 5.18 -37.29 -6.06
N THR A 86 5.85 -37.26 -4.91
CA THR A 86 5.41 -37.87 -3.65
C THR A 86 4.66 -36.88 -2.75
N GLY A 87 4.59 -35.61 -3.14
CA GLY A 87 4.00 -34.52 -2.36
C GLY A 87 4.98 -33.85 -1.39
N THR A 88 6.26 -34.21 -1.43
CA THR A 88 7.33 -33.56 -0.66
C THR A 88 7.53 -32.13 -1.18
N VAL A 89 7.36 -31.14 -0.29
CA VAL A 89 7.43 -29.72 -0.66
C VAL A 89 8.89 -29.25 -0.68
N TYR A 90 9.32 -28.72 -1.81
CA TYR A 90 10.63 -28.08 -1.98
C TYR A 90 10.58 -26.59 -1.68
N ALA A 91 9.57 -25.90 -2.21
CA ALA A 91 9.39 -24.46 -2.03
C ALA A 91 7.95 -24.18 -1.64
N LYS A 92 7.79 -23.47 -0.51
CA LYS A 92 6.51 -23.06 0.04
C LYS A 92 6.46 -21.55 0.14
N THR A 93 5.28 -20.99 0.00
CA THR A 93 5.05 -19.59 0.32
C THR A 93 4.32 -19.46 1.65
N ASP A 94 4.93 -18.72 2.56
CA ASP A 94 4.35 -18.36 3.85
C ASP A 94 3.82 -16.93 3.79
N LEU A 95 2.63 -16.70 4.36
CA LEU A 95 2.09 -15.37 4.52
C LEU A 95 2.82 -14.65 5.64
N THR A 96 3.34 -13.48 5.33
CA THR A 96 3.97 -12.58 6.30
C THR A 96 3.26 -11.23 6.26
N TYR A 97 3.41 -10.43 7.31
CA TYR A 97 2.71 -9.16 7.40
C TYR A 97 3.72 -8.03 7.56
N ASN A 98 3.56 -6.95 6.81
CA ASN A 98 4.33 -5.74 7.00
C ASN A 98 3.46 -4.70 7.67
N VAL A 99 4.02 -4.07 8.70
CA VAL A 99 3.34 -3.06 9.50
C VAL A 99 3.80 -1.68 9.05
N TYR A 100 2.85 -0.89 8.60
CA TYR A 100 3.04 0.48 8.18
C TYR A 100 2.29 1.43 9.10
N ILE A 101 2.76 2.67 9.14
CA ILE A 101 2.10 3.72 9.89
C ILE A 101 2.14 5.06 9.17
N TYR A 102 0.97 5.68 9.10
CA TYR A 102 0.82 7.00 8.55
C TYR A 102 0.83 8.04 9.68
N LYS A 103 1.84 8.93 9.66
CA LYS A 103 2.02 9.98 10.68
C LYS A 103 0.78 10.86 10.81
N GLY A 104 0.26 11.37 9.68
CA GLY A 104 -0.83 12.35 9.68
C GLY A 104 -0.49 13.61 10.50
N LYS A 105 -1.50 14.45 10.73
CA LYS A 105 -1.43 15.51 11.75
C LYS A 105 -1.94 14.93 13.07
N LYS A 106 -1.05 14.68 14.02
CA LYS A 106 -1.35 14.12 15.34
C LYS A 106 -0.63 14.90 16.42
N SER A 107 -1.20 14.97 17.62
CA SER A 107 -0.54 15.60 18.77
C SER A 107 0.66 14.78 19.25
N ASN A 108 1.50 15.38 20.08
CA ASN A 108 2.61 14.64 20.67
C ASN A 108 2.13 13.54 21.62
N GLU A 109 1.09 13.82 22.40
CA GLU A 109 0.49 12.86 23.32
C GLU A 109 -0.03 11.63 22.56
N GLU A 110 -0.76 11.83 21.46
CA GLU A 110 -1.26 10.73 20.63
C GLU A 110 -0.12 9.87 20.09
N LEU A 111 0.92 10.50 19.54
CA LEU A 111 2.08 9.77 19.00
C LEU A 111 2.88 9.03 20.08
N ASN A 112 2.92 9.55 21.31
CA ASN A 112 3.57 8.90 22.44
C ASN A 112 2.80 7.65 22.89
N GLU A 113 1.48 7.75 23.02
CA GLU A 113 0.63 6.59 23.35
C GLU A 113 0.70 5.51 22.26
N MET A 114 0.66 5.90 20.98
CA MET A 114 0.82 4.98 19.86
C MET A 114 2.18 4.25 19.91
N GLY A 115 3.27 4.99 20.16
CA GLY A 115 4.61 4.41 20.23
C GLY A 115 4.77 3.43 21.38
N LYS A 116 4.15 3.72 22.53
CA LYS A 116 4.09 2.81 23.67
C LYS A 116 3.42 1.50 23.29
N ILE A 117 2.22 1.55 22.71
CA ILE A 117 1.44 0.35 22.35
C ILE A 117 2.15 -0.47 21.25
N VAL A 118 2.56 0.18 20.15
CA VAL A 118 3.14 -0.51 18.99
C VAL A 118 4.42 -1.24 19.36
N ILE A 119 5.36 -0.54 20.01
CA ILE A 119 6.67 -1.13 20.33
C ILE A 119 6.55 -2.16 21.45
N ASP A 120 5.61 -1.99 22.40
CA ASP A 120 5.32 -3.01 23.41
C ASP A 120 4.79 -4.32 22.80
N ILE A 121 3.82 -4.24 21.89
CA ILE A 121 3.28 -5.41 21.18
C ILE A 121 4.38 -6.11 20.37
N LEU A 122 5.24 -5.36 19.68
CA LEU A 122 6.33 -5.93 18.89
C LEU A 122 7.38 -6.60 19.79
N ASN A 123 7.77 -5.97 20.90
CA ASN A 123 8.71 -6.55 21.86
C ASN A 123 8.14 -7.82 22.51
N LYS A 124 6.86 -7.82 22.92
CA LYS A 124 6.19 -8.95 23.56
C LYS A 124 6.12 -10.19 22.65
N ASN A 125 5.99 -9.98 21.34
CA ASN A 125 5.93 -11.04 20.34
C ASN A 125 7.30 -11.40 19.75
N GLU A 126 8.39 -10.83 20.27
CA GLU A 126 9.78 -11.02 19.82
C GLU A 126 9.98 -10.68 18.34
N GLU A 127 9.26 -9.66 17.86
CA GLU A 127 9.30 -9.24 16.47
C GLU A 127 10.43 -8.23 16.23
N LYS A 128 11.05 -8.31 15.06
CA LYS A 128 12.07 -7.35 14.65
C LYS A 128 11.42 -6.10 14.09
N TYR A 129 11.89 -4.93 14.48
CA TYR A 129 11.44 -3.66 13.91
C TYR A 129 12.64 -2.76 13.60
N LEU A 130 12.42 -1.79 12.72
CA LEU A 130 13.46 -0.84 12.35
C LEU A 130 13.73 0.10 13.53
N ASN A 131 14.99 0.36 13.82
CA ASN A 131 15.38 1.30 14.86
C ASN A 131 16.40 2.29 14.30
N TYR A 132 15.99 3.54 14.21
CA TYR A 132 16.82 4.66 13.75
C TYR A 132 17.39 5.48 14.90
N LEU A 133 17.05 5.15 16.16
CA LEU A 133 17.57 5.82 17.33
C LEU A 133 19.01 5.33 17.58
N PRO A 134 20.03 6.20 17.50
CA PRO A 134 21.43 5.79 17.60
C PRO A 134 21.88 5.57 19.04
N ILE A 135 20.97 5.23 19.97
CA ILE A 135 21.23 5.06 21.41
C ILE A 135 20.88 3.63 21.81
N THR A 136 21.71 2.99 22.62
CA THR A 136 21.40 1.66 23.17
C THR A 136 20.29 1.73 24.23
N LYS A 137 19.52 0.65 24.41
CA LYS A 137 18.41 0.61 25.39
C LYS A 137 18.84 0.86 26.83
N ASP A 138 20.07 0.48 27.18
CA ASP A 138 20.68 0.75 28.50
C ASP A 138 21.19 2.20 28.66
N LEU A 139 21.07 3.03 27.62
CA LEU A 139 21.45 4.44 27.58
C LEU A 139 22.95 4.69 27.85
N THR A 140 23.80 3.68 27.64
CA THR A 140 25.25 3.79 27.92
C THR A 140 26.09 4.06 26.69
N LYS A 141 25.63 3.68 25.49
CA LYS A 141 26.42 3.72 24.26
C LYS A 141 25.61 4.26 23.09
N PHE A 142 26.32 4.80 22.11
CA PHE A 142 25.75 5.06 20.80
C PHE A 142 25.97 3.85 19.88
N THR A 143 24.98 3.55 19.03
CA THR A 143 25.01 2.41 18.10
C THR A 143 25.51 2.80 16.70
N GLU A 144 25.44 4.09 16.34
CA GLU A 144 25.85 4.59 15.03
C GLU A 144 27.39 4.59 14.90
N LYS A 145 27.88 4.00 13.81
CA LYS A 145 29.32 3.89 13.51
C LYS A 145 29.78 4.99 12.56
N SER A 146 28.87 5.57 11.77
CA SER A 146 29.19 6.64 10.83
C SER A 146 29.16 8.00 11.53
N GLU A 147 30.33 8.61 11.67
CA GLU A 147 30.50 9.93 12.30
C GLU A 147 29.64 11.00 11.61
N LYS A 148 29.59 11.00 10.28
CA LYS A 148 28.78 11.94 9.50
C LYS A 148 27.27 11.80 9.72
N VAL A 149 26.76 10.57 9.79
CA VAL A 149 25.32 10.32 10.05
C VAL A 149 24.98 10.77 11.47
N PHE A 150 25.87 10.48 12.42
CA PHE A 150 25.69 10.82 13.82
C PHE A 150 25.71 12.34 14.07
N GLU A 151 26.63 13.08 13.45
CA GLU A 151 26.66 14.54 13.53
C GLU A 151 25.40 15.18 12.93
N ASN A 152 24.96 14.70 11.77
CA ASN A 152 23.75 15.18 11.13
C ASN A 152 22.51 14.93 12.01
N TRP A 153 22.45 13.77 12.67
CA TRP A 153 21.40 13.45 13.62
C TRP A 153 21.45 14.40 14.83
N LYS A 154 22.61 14.60 15.46
CA LYS A 154 22.75 15.56 16.57
C LYS A 154 22.29 16.97 16.19
N LYS A 155 22.71 17.46 15.02
CA LYS A 155 22.30 18.77 14.47
C LYS A 155 20.79 18.83 14.23
N LYS A 156 20.20 17.79 13.63
CA LYS A 156 18.75 17.70 13.37
C LYS A 156 17.91 17.81 14.65
N HIS A 157 18.40 17.23 15.75
CA HIS A 157 17.69 17.23 17.02
C HIS A 157 18.15 18.32 17.99
N ASN A 158 19.02 19.24 17.56
CA ASN A 158 19.63 20.27 18.42
C ASN A 158 20.31 19.70 19.67
N ILE A 159 20.95 18.53 19.54
CA ILE A 159 21.69 17.87 20.62
C ILE A 159 23.12 18.41 20.64
N PRO A 160 23.65 18.82 21.80
CA PRO A 160 25.04 19.30 21.90
C PRO A 160 26.04 18.26 21.39
N GLU A 161 27.11 18.71 20.71
CA GLU A 161 28.10 17.80 20.11
C GLU A 161 28.79 16.90 21.15
N LYS A 162 29.06 17.44 22.34
CA LYS A 162 29.66 16.73 23.48
C LYS A 162 28.67 15.89 24.28
N ALA A 163 27.38 15.92 23.94
CA ALA A 163 26.37 15.24 24.75
C ALA A 163 26.55 13.72 24.74
N GLY A 164 26.48 13.13 25.93
CA GLY A 164 26.48 11.68 26.13
C GLY A 164 25.13 11.03 25.75
N PRO A 165 25.03 9.69 25.71
CA PRO A 165 23.80 9.00 25.31
C PRO A 165 22.60 9.33 26.21
N LEU A 166 22.81 9.42 27.53
CA LEU A 166 21.76 9.80 28.48
C LEU A 166 21.29 11.25 28.31
N GLU A 167 22.21 12.18 28.03
CA GLU A 167 21.87 13.58 27.78
C GLU A 167 21.09 13.74 26.48
N ALA A 168 21.55 13.06 25.41
CA ALA A 168 20.84 13.01 24.14
C ALA A 168 19.41 12.43 24.32
N PHE A 169 19.27 11.36 25.10
CA PHE A 169 17.97 10.78 25.44
C PHE A 169 17.06 11.79 26.15
N ASN A 170 17.57 12.52 27.15
CA ASN A 170 16.81 13.52 27.88
C ASN A 170 16.40 14.72 27.01
N VAL A 171 17.28 15.19 26.11
CA VAL A 171 16.96 16.24 25.14
C VAL A 171 15.78 15.82 24.26
N LEU A 172 15.78 14.58 23.77
CA LEU A 172 14.68 14.05 22.95
C LEU A 172 13.40 13.87 23.77
N LYS A 173 13.51 13.44 25.02
CA LYS A 173 12.38 13.30 25.94
C LYS A 173 11.66 14.64 26.13
N ILE A 174 12.42 15.73 26.30
CA ILE A 174 11.89 17.09 26.39
C ILE A 174 11.29 17.53 25.05
N LYS A 175 12.01 17.32 23.93
CA LYS A 175 11.57 17.69 22.58
C LYS A 175 10.20 17.11 22.22
N TYR A 176 9.94 15.86 22.61
CA TYR A 176 8.71 15.14 22.28
C TYR A 176 7.70 15.07 23.44
N GLU A 177 7.92 15.85 24.51
CA GLU A 177 6.99 15.96 25.65
C GLU A 177 6.66 14.59 26.27
N ILE A 178 7.67 13.72 26.39
CA ILE A 178 7.49 12.35 26.91
C ILE A 178 7.50 12.41 28.43
N ASN A 179 6.32 12.39 29.04
CA ASN A 179 6.12 12.45 30.50
C ASN A 179 6.27 11.09 31.23
N GLU A 180 6.75 10.06 30.53
CA GLU A 180 6.89 8.70 31.08
C GLU A 180 8.09 8.59 32.04
N LYS A 181 7.87 7.98 33.21
CA LYS A 181 8.90 7.85 34.25
C LYS A 181 9.82 6.65 34.02
N ASP A 182 9.29 5.59 33.43
CA ASP A 182 10.07 4.41 33.08
C ASP A 182 10.93 4.68 31.84
N ASN A 183 12.25 4.62 32.00
CA ASN A 183 13.20 4.82 30.91
C ASN A 183 13.03 3.79 29.78
N ASN A 184 12.58 2.57 30.07
CA ASN A 184 12.33 1.56 29.04
C ASN A 184 11.15 1.93 28.16
N ILE A 185 10.06 2.40 28.77
CA ILE A 185 8.87 2.82 28.03
C ILE A 185 9.17 4.13 27.28
N ALA A 186 9.83 5.08 27.91
CA ALA A 186 10.28 6.31 27.25
C ALA A 186 11.22 6.01 26.06
N TYR A 187 12.12 5.02 26.19
CA TYR A 187 12.94 4.55 25.09
C TYR A 187 12.10 3.96 23.94
N ASN A 188 11.12 3.11 24.24
CA ASN A 188 10.22 2.56 23.23
C ASN A 188 9.47 3.68 22.47
N ILE A 189 8.97 4.68 23.19
CA ILE A 189 8.32 5.85 22.59
C ILE A 189 9.29 6.60 21.68
N LEU A 190 10.54 6.83 22.12
CA LEU A 190 11.55 7.51 21.30
C LEU A 190 11.92 6.75 20.04
N VAL A 191 12.04 5.42 20.11
CA VAL A 191 12.27 4.59 18.93
C VAL A 191 11.13 4.78 17.92
N PHE A 192 9.89 4.75 18.40
CA PHE A 192 8.73 5.04 17.55
C PHE A 192 8.76 6.46 16.97
N ARG A 193 9.09 7.49 17.76
CA ARG A 193 9.19 8.86 17.26
C ARG A 193 10.25 8.99 16.17
N GLU A 194 11.41 8.38 16.36
CA GLU A 194 12.49 8.42 15.38
C GLU A 194 12.12 7.64 14.11
N LEU A 195 11.42 6.51 14.25
CA LEU A 195 10.78 5.80 13.14
C LEU A 195 9.82 6.71 12.35
N MET A 196 9.05 7.56 13.03
CA MET A 196 8.11 8.48 12.39
C MET A 196 8.79 9.67 11.69
N GLU A 197 9.97 10.10 12.15
CA GLU A 197 10.70 11.23 11.57
C GLU A 197 11.72 10.83 10.50
N SER A 198 12.46 9.74 10.73
CA SER A 198 13.60 9.30 9.94
C SER A 198 13.33 8.02 9.14
N GLY A 199 12.19 7.37 9.36
CA GLY A 199 11.82 6.15 8.64
C GLY A 199 11.65 6.35 7.14
N GLU A 200 11.91 5.28 6.39
CA GLU A 200 11.67 5.24 4.95
C GLU A 200 10.19 5.46 4.65
N LYS A 201 9.89 6.59 4.02
CA LYS A 201 8.53 6.91 3.57
C LYS A 201 8.24 6.13 2.30
N LYS A 202 7.33 5.16 2.37
CA LYS A 202 6.66 4.64 1.19
C LYS A 202 5.50 5.56 0.84
N GLU A 203 5.51 6.08 -0.39
CA GLU A 203 4.58 7.10 -0.89
C GLU A 203 3.10 6.74 -0.60
N VAL A 204 2.78 5.45 -0.71
CA VAL A 204 1.44 4.91 -0.44
C VAL A 204 1.23 4.63 1.06
N TYR A 205 2.17 3.98 1.73
CA TYR A 205 1.93 3.32 3.03
C TYR A 205 2.38 4.13 4.26
N GLY A 206 3.11 5.24 4.08
CA GLY A 206 3.76 5.91 5.19
C GLY A 206 5.07 5.21 5.58
N ASN A 207 5.41 5.26 6.87
CA ASN A 207 6.66 4.69 7.35
C ASN A 207 6.48 3.21 7.67
N ILE A 208 7.47 2.41 7.28
CA ILE A 208 7.51 1.00 7.65
C ILE A 208 8.06 0.85 9.07
N ILE A 209 7.34 0.10 9.91
CA ILE A 209 7.76 -0.16 11.29
C ILE A 209 8.48 -1.50 11.36
N SER A 210 7.85 -2.54 10.82
CA SER A 210 8.33 -3.90 10.92
C SER A 210 7.96 -4.67 9.66
N GLU A 211 8.88 -5.53 9.22
CA GLU A 211 8.71 -6.40 8.07
C GLU A 211 8.61 -7.85 8.51
N ASN A 212 7.76 -8.60 7.82
CA ASN A 212 7.57 -10.03 8.02
C ASN A 212 7.13 -10.45 9.43
N VAL A 213 6.24 -9.68 10.07
CA VAL A 213 5.67 -10.06 11.37
C VAL A 213 4.76 -11.27 11.24
N LYS A 214 4.64 -12.03 12.34
CA LYS A 214 3.73 -13.16 12.44
C LYS A 214 2.27 -12.68 12.37
N ARG A 215 1.40 -13.58 11.92
CA ARG A 215 -0.06 -13.33 11.87
C ARG A 215 -0.64 -12.92 13.22
N SER A 216 -0.20 -13.54 14.32
CA SER A 216 -0.68 -13.20 15.67
C SER A 216 -0.35 -11.76 16.05
N THR A 217 0.87 -11.30 15.74
CA THR A 217 1.30 -9.93 16.00
C THR A 217 0.51 -8.93 15.17
N ALA A 218 0.30 -9.23 13.88
CA ALA A 218 -0.53 -8.41 12.99
C ALA A 218 -1.95 -8.24 13.56
N ILE A 219 -2.58 -9.34 13.97
CA ILE A 219 -3.92 -9.31 14.61
C ILE A 219 -3.90 -8.48 15.88
N SER A 220 -2.91 -8.67 16.78
CA SER A 220 -2.82 -7.87 18.01
C SER A 220 -2.65 -6.38 17.76
N LEU A 221 -1.95 -5.99 16.69
CA LEU A 221 -1.83 -4.59 16.30
C LEU A 221 -3.15 -4.05 15.72
N GLU A 222 -3.82 -4.83 14.86
CA GLU A 222 -5.12 -4.48 14.28
C GLU A 222 -6.22 -4.35 15.34
N GLU A 223 -6.21 -5.19 16.38
CA GLU A 223 -7.14 -5.08 17.53
C GLU A 223 -7.02 -3.75 18.27
N HIS A 224 -5.88 -3.07 18.15
CA HIS A 224 -5.64 -1.76 18.75
C HIS A 224 -5.78 -0.61 17.74
N SER A 225 -6.38 -0.83 16.56
CA SER A 225 -6.49 0.16 15.48
C SER A 225 -7.08 1.50 15.93
N ASP A 226 -8.02 1.48 16.88
CA ASP A 226 -8.65 2.68 17.43
C ASP A 226 -7.67 3.60 18.17
N LYS A 227 -6.67 2.99 18.83
CA LYS A 227 -5.61 3.70 19.56
C LYS A 227 -4.40 3.97 18.66
N ILE A 228 -4.16 3.12 17.67
CA ILE A 228 -3.04 3.23 16.72
C ILE A 228 -3.53 3.81 15.40
N LYS A 229 -4.00 5.05 15.47
CA LYS A 229 -4.54 5.79 14.31
C LYS A 229 -3.53 5.85 13.16
N GLY A 230 -3.89 5.29 12.01
CA GLY A 230 -3.03 5.25 10.82
C GLY A 230 -2.07 4.06 10.77
N LEU A 231 -2.24 3.08 11.66
CA LEU A 231 -1.71 1.74 11.46
C LEU A 231 -2.31 1.13 10.20
N TYR A 232 -1.46 0.49 9.41
CA TYR A 232 -1.91 -0.26 8.25
C TYR A 232 -1.06 -1.52 8.08
N VAL A 233 -1.71 -2.68 8.03
CA VAL A 233 -1.03 -3.96 7.89
C VAL A 233 -1.24 -4.49 6.48
N ILE A 234 -0.15 -4.80 5.79
CA ILE A 234 -0.18 -5.38 4.45
C ILE A 234 0.26 -6.82 4.54
N THR A 235 -0.55 -7.70 3.96
CA THR A 235 -0.16 -9.09 3.77
C THR A 235 0.83 -9.17 2.60
N ASN A 236 1.98 -9.77 2.87
CA ASN A 236 3.01 -10.10 1.90
C ASN A 236 3.22 -11.61 1.87
N SER A 237 3.98 -12.04 0.87
CA SER A 237 4.30 -13.45 0.68
C SER A 237 5.82 -13.64 0.75
N ASN A 238 6.28 -14.55 1.61
CA ASN A 238 7.68 -14.90 1.70
C ASN A 238 7.92 -16.33 1.19
N ARG A 239 8.96 -16.51 0.38
CA ARG A 239 9.29 -17.80 -0.24
C ARG A 239 10.30 -18.56 0.61
N THR A 240 9.89 -19.72 1.13
CA THR A 240 10.71 -20.60 1.98
C THR A 240 11.10 -21.86 1.21
N TYR A 241 12.40 -22.20 1.21
CA TYR A 241 12.93 -23.41 0.59
C TYR A 241 13.26 -24.44 1.68
N LEU A 242 12.46 -25.51 1.77
CA LEU A 242 12.48 -26.43 2.91
C LEU A 242 13.59 -27.49 2.85
N ARG A 243 14.15 -27.72 1.65
CA ARG A 243 15.13 -28.79 1.40
C ARG A 243 16.57 -28.27 1.23
N GLY A 244 16.80 -26.98 1.55
CA GLY A 244 18.13 -26.38 1.51
C GLY A 244 18.77 -26.44 0.12
N SER A 245 19.89 -27.16 0.00
CA SER A 245 20.64 -27.31 -1.25
C SER A 245 20.13 -28.42 -2.17
N GLU A 246 19.26 -29.31 -1.68
CA GLU A 246 18.76 -30.43 -2.48
C GLU A 246 17.93 -29.92 -3.66
N ALA A 247 18.27 -30.40 -4.86
CA ALA A 247 17.67 -29.99 -6.11
C ALA A 247 17.72 -28.47 -6.37
N ALA A 248 18.56 -27.69 -5.67
CA ALA A 248 18.52 -26.23 -5.72
C ALA A 248 18.68 -25.66 -7.14
N HIS A 249 19.43 -26.34 -8.00
CA HIS A 249 19.60 -25.99 -9.41
C HIS A 249 18.34 -26.26 -10.26
N ILE A 250 17.56 -27.28 -9.89
CA ILE A 250 16.28 -27.60 -10.54
C ILE A 250 15.21 -26.62 -10.06
N ILE A 251 15.04 -26.48 -8.75
CA ILE A 251 14.01 -25.63 -8.16
C ILE A 251 14.26 -24.16 -8.51
N GLY A 252 15.51 -23.71 -8.37
CA GLY A 252 15.89 -22.32 -8.53
C GLY A 252 15.52 -21.47 -7.32
N TYR A 253 15.60 -20.15 -7.49
CA TYR A 253 15.29 -19.19 -6.45
C TYR A 253 14.53 -17.96 -6.97
N THR A 254 13.96 -17.22 -6.04
CA THR A 254 13.27 -15.94 -6.28
C THR A 254 14.13 -14.79 -5.79
N SER A 255 14.13 -13.67 -6.51
CA SER A 255 14.79 -12.44 -6.05
C SER A 255 14.18 -11.22 -6.72
N ARG A 256 14.48 -10.02 -6.20
CA ARG A 256 14.00 -8.75 -6.75
C ARG A 256 14.38 -8.63 -8.22
N ILE A 257 13.44 -8.13 -9.01
CA ILE A 257 13.65 -7.87 -10.43
C ILE A 257 14.79 -6.87 -10.62
N ASN A 258 15.66 -7.12 -11.59
CA ASN A 258 16.70 -6.16 -11.97
C ASN A 258 16.19 -5.25 -13.10
N LYS A 259 16.95 -4.18 -13.40
CA LYS A 259 16.55 -3.20 -14.42
C LYS A 259 16.26 -3.84 -15.78
N LYS A 260 17.10 -4.78 -16.22
CA LYS A 260 16.94 -5.45 -17.53
C LYS A 260 15.68 -6.30 -17.58
N GLU A 261 15.46 -7.14 -16.58
CA GLU A 261 14.26 -7.97 -16.49
C GLU A 261 12.98 -7.15 -16.37
N TYR A 262 13.05 -6.00 -15.69
CA TYR A 262 11.93 -5.07 -15.59
C TYR A 262 11.56 -4.50 -16.95
N GLU A 263 12.54 -4.05 -17.75
CA GLU A 263 12.25 -3.55 -19.10
C GLU A 263 11.55 -4.61 -19.98
N GLU A 264 11.89 -5.89 -19.82
CA GLU A 264 11.28 -7.01 -20.53
C GLU A 264 9.88 -7.38 -20.01
N LYS A 265 9.63 -7.14 -18.71
CA LYS A 265 8.41 -7.62 -18.01
C LYS A 265 7.43 -6.51 -17.64
N LYS A 266 7.78 -5.23 -17.78
CA LYS A 266 6.89 -4.09 -17.45
C LYS A 266 5.55 -4.16 -18.19
N ASN A 267 5.57 -4.60 -19.45
CA ASN A 267 4.37 -4.79 -20.27
C ASN A 267 3.48 -5.95 -19.79
N LYS A 268 4.00 -6.82 -18.93
CA LYS A 268 3.27 -7.92 -18.28
C LYS A 268 2.78 -7.54 -16.87
N GLY A 269 2.82 -6.26 -16.52
CA GLY A 269 2.31 -5.73 -15.24
C GLY A 269 3.26 -5.88 -14.05
N TYR A 270 4.53 -6.24 -14.28
CA TYR A 270 5.54 -6.28 -13.22
C TYR A 270 5.98 -4.88 -12.82
N LYS A 271 6.21 -4.65 -11.53
CA LYS A 271 6.89 -3.44 -11.02
C LYS A 271 8.39 -3.67 -10.90
N ASN A 272 9.14 -2.59 -10.67
CA ASN A 272 10.59 -2.59 -10.47
C ASN A 272 11.03 -3.11 -9.09
N ASP A 273 10.10 -3.31 -8.16
CA ASP A 273 10.32 -3.87 -6.83
C ASP A 273 9.76 -5.29 -6.67
N ASP A 274 9.12 -5.85 -7.70
CA ASP A 274 8.55 -7.21 -7.68
C ASP A 274 9.64 -8.28 -7.45
N ILE A 275 9.29 -9.32 -6.68
CA ILE A 275 10.07 -10.54 -6.56
C ILE A 275 9.66 -11.53 -7.66
N ILE A 276 10.64 -12.02 -8.42
CA ILE A 276 10.42 -12.94 -9.54
C ILE A 276 11.30 -14.18 -9.44
N GLY A 277 10.88 -15.28 -10.06
CA GLY A 277 11.69 -16.48 -10.25
C GLY A 277 12.89 -16.20 -11.18
N LYS A 278 14.09 -16.48 -10.70
CA LYS A 278 15.36 -16.16 -11.38
C LYS A 278 15.94 -17.32 -12.15
N THR A 279 15.73 -18.54 -11.68
CA THR A 279 16.32 -19.76 -12.24
C THR A 279 15.35 -20.93 -12.08
N GLY A 280 15.68 -22.07 -12.71
CA GLY A 280 14.98 -23.33 -12.50
C GLY A 280 13.47 -23.28 -12.76
N ILE A 281 12.74 -24.08 -12.01
CA ILE A 281 11.27 -24.16 -12.00
C ILE A 281 10.66 -22.82 -11.63
N GLU A 282 11.25 -22.07 -10.70
CA GLU A 282 10.77 -20.74 -10.31
C GLU A 282 10.67 -19.78 -11.51
N LYS A 283 11.67 -19.76 -12.39
CA LYS A 283 11.65 -18.91 -13.60
C LYS A 283 10.76 -19.50 -14.70
N THR A 284 10.88 -20.80 -14.95
CA THR A 284 10.18 -21.47 -16.06
C THR A 284 8.67 -21.41 -15.89
N PHE A 285 8.18 -21.62 -14.66
CA PHE A 285 6.76 -21.62 -14.34
C PHE A 285 6.31 -20.34 -13.61
N GLU A 286 7.08 -19.26 -13.69
CA GLU A 286 6.78 -17.95 -13.08
C GLU A 286 5.33 -17.49 -13.36
N GLY A 287 4.84 -17.67 -14.59
CA GLY A 287 3.49 -17.26 -14.98
C GLY A 287 2.37 -18.04 -14.28
N LEU A 288 2.63 -19.28 -13.88
CA LEU A 288 1.68 -20.10 -13.11
C LEU A 288 1.87 -19.89 -11.60
N LEU A 289 3.13 -19.82 -11.17
CA LEU A 289 3.50 -19.71 -9.76
C LEU A 289 3.12 -18.35 -9.17
N LYS A 290 3.32 -17.23 -9.87
CA LYS A 290 3.15 -15.87 -9.31
C LYS A 290 1.71 -15.60 -8.85
N GLY A 291 0.70 -16.11 -9.55
CA GLY A 291 -0.70 -15.71 -9.31
C GLY A 291 -1.00 -14.30 -9.82
N GLU A 292 -2.18 -13.78 -9.46
CA GLU A 292 -2.63 -12.44 -9.87
C GLU A 292 -2.63 -11.46 -8.70
N THR A 293 -1.95 -10.32 -8.88
CA THR A 293 -1.93 -9.23 -7.90
C THR A 293 -3.31 -8.62 -7.70
N GLY A 294 -3.69 -8.47 -6.44
CA GLY A 294 -4.88 -7.74 -6.02
C GLY A 294 -4.61 -6.25 -5.82
N ILE A 295 -5.68 -5.46 -5.80
CA ILE A 295 -5.65 -4.02 -5.59
C ILE A 295 -6.69 -3.70 -4.51
N LYS A 296 -6.22 -3.07 -3.43
CA LYS A 296 -7.06 -2.47 -2.40
C LYS A 296 -6.97 -0.96 -2.52
N GLN A 297 -8.08 -0.27 -2.33
CA GLN A 297 -8.13 1.17 -2.28
C GLN A 297 -8.40 1.59 -0.84
N ILE A 298 -7.50 2.38 -0.26
CA ILE A 298 -7.67 2.92 1.08
C ILE A 298 -7.98 4.42 0.99
N GLU A 299 -8.97 4.85 1.76
CA GLU A 299 -9.25 6.26 2.00
C GLU A 299 -8.55 6.67 3.29
N VAL A 300 -7.64 7.64 3.22
CA VAL A 300 -6.90 8.16 4.39
C VAL A 300 -7.33 9.59 4.67
N GLY A 301 -7.76 9.87 5.90
CA GLY A 301 -8.07 11.22 6.37
C GLY A 301 -6.81 12.10 6.53
N VAL A 302 -6.96 13.43 6.65
CA VAL A 302 -5.83 14.35 6.93
C VAL A 302 -5.11 14.01 8.24
N GLU A 303 -5.85 13.48 9.21
CA GLU A 303 -5.33 13.01 10.51
C GLU A 303 -4.57 11.68 10.39
N GLY A 304 -4.64 11.02 9.23
CA GLY A 304 -3.99 9.75 8.96
C GLY A 304 -4.81 8.52 9.29
N ASN A 305 -6.06 8.67 9.72
CA ASN A 305 -6.97 7.55 9.96
C ASN A 305 -7.34 6.91 8.62
N VAL A 306 -7.31 5.57 8.56
CA VAL A 306 -7.92 4.85 7.42
C VAL A 306 -9.43 4.96 7.60
N LEU A 307 -10.07 5.77 6.76
CA LEU A 307 -11.51 6.03 6.78
C LEU A 307 -12.31 4.89 6.14
N GLY A 308 -11.66 4.10 5.27
CA GLY A 308 -12.26 2.96 4.61
C GLY A 308 -11.24 2.21 3.75
N GLU A 309 -11.52 0.92 3.55
CA GLU A 309 -10.77 0.04 2.66
C GLU A 309 -11.78 -0.66 1.73
N TYR A 310 -11.50 -0.61 0.42
CA TYR A 310 -12.32 -1.23 -0.59
C TYR A 310 -11.44 -2.11 -1.47
N THR A 311 -11.77 -3.39 -1.61
CA THR A 311 -11.09 -4.23 -2.59
C THR A 311 -11.56 -3.87 -4.00
N VAL A 312 -10.65 -3.32 -4.80
CA VAL A 312 -10.90 -3.05 -6.24
C VAL A 312 -10.70 -4.32 -7.06
N LYS A 313 -9.69 -5.12 -6.69
CA LYS A 313 -9.39 -6.41 -7.34
C LYS A 313 -8.88 -7.40 -6.30
N GLU A 314 -9.53 -8.55 -6.17
CA GLU A 314 -9.04 -9.63 -5.31
C GLU A 314 -7.73 -10.24 -5.85
N ALA A 315 -6.80 -10.55 -4.93
CA ALA A 315 -5.59 -11.27 -5.27
C ALA A 315 -5.90 -12.76 -5.47
N LYS A 316 -5.38 -13.35 -6.55
CA LYS A 316 -5.56 -14.80 -6.80
C LYS A 316 -4.25 -15.53 -6.58
N ALA A 317 -4.30 -16.60 -5.78
CA ALA A 317 -3.14 -17.46 -5.55
C ALA A 317 -2.64 -18.10 -6.85
N GLY A 318 -1.33 -18.31 -6.93
CA GLY A 318 -0.70 -19.04 -8.02
C GLY A 318 -0.97 -20.54 -7.93
N SER A 319 -0.71 -21.23 -9.05
CA SER A 319 -0.88 -22.67 -9.16
C SER A 319 0.29 -23.42 -8.53
N ASN A 320 -0.01 -24.49 -7.81
CA ASN A 320 1.01 -25.42 -7.32
C ASN A 320 1.60 -26.20 -8.50
N ILE A 321 2.91 -26.48 -8.43
CA ILE A 321 3.63 -27.27 -9.43
C ILE A 321 4.08 -28.57 -8.80
N VAL A 322 3.67 -29.69 -9.41
CA VAL A 322 4.10 -31.03 -9.06
C VAL A 322 5.14 -31.49 -10.07
N LEU A 323 6.35 -31.79 -9.61
CA LEU A 323 7.46 -32.25 -10.43
C LEU A 323 7.44 -33.77 -10.56
N THR A 324 8.11 -34.28 -11.58
CA THR A 324 8.27 -35.73 -11.79
C THR A 324 9.43 -36.33 -10.97
N ILE A 325 10.30 -35.48 -10.42
CA ILE A 325 11.42 -35.91 -9.56
C ILE A 325 10.88 -36.53 -8.27
N ASP A 326 11.66 -37.44 -7.70
CA ASP A 326 11.42 -38.04 -6.39
C ASP A 326 12.48 -37.55 -5.41
N SER A 327 12.06 -36.98 -4.28
CA SER A 327 12.97 -36.38 -3.31
C SER A 327 13.94 -37.37 -2.68
N LYS A 328 13.53 -38.64 -2.51
CA LYS A 328 14.42 -39.67 -1.92
C LYS A 328 15.49 -40.05 -2.93
N ILE A 329 15.12 -40.27 -4.19
CA ILE A 329 16.07 -40.60 -5.26
C ILE A 329 17.04 -39.43 -5.49
N GLN A 330 16.53 -38.20 -5.51
CA GLN A 330 17.36 -37.01 -5.67
C GLN A 330 18.38 -36.89 -4.54
N ALA A 331 17.95 -37.04 -3.28
CA ALA A 331 18.85 -36.97 -2.12
C ALA A 331 19.94 -38.05 -2.16
N VAL A 332 19.58 -39.30 -2.49
CA VAL A 332 20.56 -40.39 -2.64
C VAL A 332 21.56 -40.09 -3.76
N THR A 333 21.09 -39.59 -4.89
CA THR A 333 21.94 -39.25 -6.04
C THR A 333 22.94 -38.14 -5.70
N GLU A 334 22.48 -37.07 -5.04
CA GLU A 334 23.37 -35.97 -4.63
C GLU A 334 24.38 -36.39 -3.57
N ASN A 335 23.98 -37.27 -2.63
CA ASN A 335 24.90 -37.81 -1.63
C ASN A 335 25.97 -38.70 -2.30
N ALA A 336 25.57 -39.60 -3.20
CA ALA A 336 26.51 -40.44 -3.94
C ALA A 336 27.50 -39.59 -4.77
N LEU A 337 27.00 -38.54 -5.44
CA LEU A 337 27.85 -37.60 -6.16
C LEU A 337 28.83 -36.89 -5.23
N ARG A 338 28.37 -36.40 -4.07
CA ARG A 338 29.21 -35.75 -3.06
C ARG A 338 30.32 -36.68 -2.59
N GLU A 339 30.00 -37.92 -2.28
CA GLU A 339 30.99 -38.93 -1.86
C GLU A 339 32.05 -39.19 -2.93
N VAL A 340 31.63 -39.30 -4.20
CA VAL A 340 32.57 -39.50 -5.32
C VAL A 340 33.49 -38.31 -5.49
N VAL A 341 32.97 -37.08 -5.39
CA VAL A 341 33.77 -35.85 -5.47
C VAL A 341 34.76 -35.74 -4.31
N GLU A 342 34.34 -36.04 -3.08
CA GLU A 342 35.23 -36.05 -1.92
C GLU A 342 36.33 -37.13 -2.05
N LYS A 343 36.00 -38.32 -2.55
CA LYS A 343 36.99 -39.36 -2.85
C LYS A 343 38.01 -38.92 -3.92
N MET A 344 37.56 -38.23 -4.97
CA MET A 344 38.47 -37.67 -5.99
C MET A 344 39.39 -36.59 -5.40
N LYS A 345 38.86 -35.70 -4.58
CA LYS A 345 39.63 -34.63 -3.93
C LYS A 345 40.72 -35.17 -3.01
N ASN A 346 40.43 -36.26 -2.29
CA ASN A 346 41.37 -36.89 -1.35
C ASN A 346 42.32 -37.90 -2.02
N GLY A 347 42.36 -37.95 -3.36
CA GLY A 347 43.30 -38.81 -4.10
C GLY A 347 42.93 -40.29 -4.11
N GLY A 348 41.72 -40.67 -3.70
CA GLY A 348 41.28 -42.07 -3.58
C GLY A 348 41.24 -42.86 -4.89
N PHE A 349 41.39 -42.20 -6.05
CA PHE A 349 41.47 -42.84 -7.36
C PHE A 349 42.89 -42.83 -7.97
N ARG A 350 43.91 -42.33 -7.27
CA ARG A 350 45.31 -42.55 -7.68
C ARG A 350 45.67 -44.00 -7.38
N LYS A 351 45.68 -44.85 -8.41
CA LYS A 351 46.49 -46.07 -8.36
C LYS A 351 47.96 -45.62 -8.30
N SER A 352 48.67 -46.00 -7.24
CA SER A 352 50.13 -46.02 -7.28
C SER A 352 50.54 -46.92 -8.44
N ILE A 353 51.22 -46.35 -9.42
CA ILE A 353 51.88 -47.07 -10.52
C ILE A 353 53.26 -47.47 -10.04
#